data_AF-A0A2J4ZWT6-F1
#
_entry.id   AF-A0A2J4ZWT6-F1
#
_cell.length_a   1.000
_cell.length_b   1.000
_cell.length_c   1.000
_cell.angle_alpha   90.00
_cell.angle_beta   90.00
_cell.angle_gamma   90.00
#
_symmetry.space_group_name_H-M   'P 1'
#
loop_
_entity.id
_entity.type
_entity.pdbx_description
1 polymer ?
#
loop_
_entity_poly.entity_id
_entity_poly.type
_entity_poly.pdbx_seq_one_letter_code
_entity_poly.pdbx_strand_id
1 'polypeptide(L)'
;MKLVIDHLTRYGYDEEVKFSTQYLRLTPRSSGRQKITAWTLTLPDGSAVATTDAWGNVLHVLTLDNPHKEITIRASGIVDIAEEGDDIGAEPQELLSPLVFLRCTPLTRADGPIREFAQRWYQPEAQEESLNRLMAELLLRMPYSPGATQVQDSAADAFARAKGVCQDHTHVFLACCRALEIPARYVSGYVY
;
A
#
# COMPACT_ATOMS: atom_id res chain seq x y z
N MET A 1 12.16 -6.57 17.37
CA MET A 1 10.94 -7.39 17.55
C MET A 1 10.79 -8.43 16.44
N LYS A 2 10.30 -9.65 16.74
CA LYS A 2 10.03 -10.72 15.75
C LYS A 2 8.53 -10.90 15.53
N LEU A 3 8.10 -10.90 14.27
CA LEU A 3 6.73 -11.14 13.83
C LEU A 3 6.60 -12.47 13.09
N VAL A 4 5.50 -13.17 13.35
CA VAL A 4 5.06 -14.33 12.58
C VAL A 4 3.83 -13.93 11.78
N ILE A 5 3.93 -14.02 10.46
CA ILE A 5 2.85 -13.65 9.54
C ILE A 5 2.27 -14.92 8.94
N ASP A 6 0.93 -15.01 8.94
CA ASP A 6 0.18 -16.03 8.21
C ASP A 6 -1.05 -15.36 7.59
N HIS A 7 -1.06 -15.27 6.26
CA HIS A 7 -2.11 -14.63 5.49
C HIS A 7 -2.63 -15.58 4.41
N LEU A 8 -3.93 -15.87 4.45
CA LEU A 8 -4.64 -16.69 3.48
C LEU A 8 -5.61 -15.82 2.68
N THR A 9 -5.41 -15.75 1.37
CA THR A 9 -6.37 -15.16 0.43
C THR A 9 -7.08 -16.28 -0.32
N ARG A 10 -8.42 -16.28 -0.30
CA ARG A 10 -9.26 -17.21 -1.08
C ARG A 10 -10.19 -16.41 -1.98
N TYR A 11 -10.11 -16.67 -3.28
CA TYR A 11 -11.07 -16.17 -4.26
C TYR A 11 -12.00 -17.32 -4.63
N GLY A 12 -13.30 -17.15 -4.43
CA GLY A 12 -14.32 -18.05 -4.94
C GLY A 12 -15.04 -17.41 -6.13
N TYR A 13 -15.31 -18.19 -7.16
CA TYR A 13 -16.08 -17.76 -8.33
C TYR A 13 -17.44 -18.45 -8.36
N ASP A 14 -18.49 -17.69 -8.70
CA ASP A 14 -19.85 -18.23 -8.86
C ASP A 14 -19.91 -19.24 -10.02
N GLU A 15 -19.11 -18.99 -11.06
CA GLU A 15 -18.96 -19.86 -12.23
C GLU A 15 -17.51 -20.31 -12.43
N GLU A 16 -17.32 -21.36 -13.23
CA GLU A 16 -15.99 -21.90 -13.53
C GLU A 16 -15.23 -20.98 -14.48
N VAL A 17 -14.05 -20.54 -14.04
CA VAL A 17 -13.15 -19.71 -14.84
C VAL A 17 -12.15 -20.63 -15.54
N LYS A 18 -11.94 -20.41 -16.84
CA LYS A 18 -11.05 -21.26 -17.65
C LYS A 18 -9.58 -20.87 -17.57
N PHE A 19 -9.32 -19.60 -17.27
CA PHE A 19 -7.99 -19.01 -17.30
C PHE A 19 -7.95 -17.81 -16.35
N SER A 20 -6.91 -17.71 -15.53
CA SER A 20 -6.69 -16.54 -14.68
C SER A 20 -5.22 -16.16 -14.59
N THR A 21 -4.96 -14.85 -14.50
CA THR A 21 -3.63 -14.30 -14.25
C THR A 21 -3.69 -13.40 -13.02
N GLN A 22 -2.81 -13.67 -12.05
CA GLN A 22 -2.71 -12.90 -10.82
C GLN A 22 -1.32 -12.26 -10.72
N TYR A 23 -1.29 -10.97 -10.39
CA TYR A 23 -0.07 -10.22 -10.11
C TYR A 23 0.10 -10.05 -8.61
N LEU A 24 0.93 -10.90 -8.00
CA LEU A 24 1.06 -11.02 -6.56
C LEU A 24 2.29 -10.27 -6.06
N ARG A 25 2.07 -9.31 -5.15
CA ARG A 25 3.12 -8.56 -4.43
C ARG A 25 3.08 -8.93 -2.95
N LEU A 26 3.14 -10.23 -2.69
CA LEU A 26 2.94 -10.83 -1.36
C LEU A 26 4.26 -11.27 -0.71
N THR A 27 5.41 -10.93 -1.29
CA THR A 27 6.71 -11.21 -0.69
C THR A 27 7.33 -9.90 -0.21
N PRO A 28 7.51 -9.72 1.11
CA PRO A 28 8.10 -8.52 1.67
C PRO A 28 9.58 -8.44 1.34
N ARG A 29 10.13 -7.23 1.46
CA ARG A 29 11.55 -6.96 1.22
C ARG A 29 12.25 -6.69 2.55
N SER A 30 13.49 -7.15 2.66
CA SER A 30 14.39 -6.66 3.70
C SER A 30 14.76 -5.19 3.43
N SER A 31 14.90 -4.41 4.49
CA SER A 31 15.33 -3.01 4.47
C SER A 31 16.21 -2.73 5.69
N GLY A 32 16.62 -1.47 5.90
CA GLY A 32 17.38 -1.11 7.10
C GLY A 32 16.60 -1.39 8.39
N ARG A 33 15.26 -1.32 8.32
CA ARG A 33 14.37 -1.46 9.49
C ARG A 33 13.65 -2.81 9.59
N GLN A 34 13.80 -3.71 8.62
CA GLN A 34 13.20 -5.05 8.69
C GLN A 34 14.05 -6.10 7.98
N LYS A 35 14.10 -7.30 8.52
CA LYS A 35 14.78 -8.46 7.95
C LYS A 35 13.80 -9.61 7.78
N ILE A 36 13.70 -10.13 6.56
CA ILE A 36 12.88 -11.29 6.27
C ILE A 36 13.72 -12.54 6.57
N THR A 37 13.37 -13.26 7.64
CA THR A 37 14.14 -14.43 8.11
C THR A 37 13.65 -15.72 7.46
N ALA A 38 12.35 -15.83 7.23
CA ALA A 38 11.75 -16.91 6.45
C ALA A 38 10.51 -16.37 5.73
N TRP A 39 10.31 -16.76 4.47
CA TRP A 39 9.09 -16.43 3.74
C TRP A 39 8.72 -17.54 2.77
N THR A 40 7.45 -17.92 2.75
CA THR A 40 6.89 -18.92 1.84
C THR A 40 5.61 -18.37 1.23
N LEU A 41 5.49 -18.54 -0.09
CA LEU A 41 4.27 -18.28 -0.83
C LEU A 41 3.76 -19.61 -1.39
N THR A 42 2.65 -20.11 -0.85
CA THR A 42 1.95 -21.30 -1.35
C THR A 42 0.90 -20.87 -2.37
N LEU A 43 1.01 -21.40 -3.59
CA LEU A 43 0.18 -21.05 -4.74
C LEU A 43 -0.55 -22.30 -5.29
N PRO A 44 -1.69 -22.14 -5.98
CA PRO A 44 -2.30 -23.24 -6.74
C PRO A 44 -1.32 -23.69 -7.83
N ASP A 45 -1.16 -25.00 -7.99
CA ASP A 45 -0.24 -25.67 -8.92
C ASP A 45 1.26 -25.36 -8.72
N GLY A 46 1.60 -24.72 -7.59
CA GLY A 46 2.96 -24.69 -7.04
C GLY A 46 3.98 -23.83 -7.79
N SER A 47 3.61 -23.09 -8.84
CA SER A 47 4.57 -22.23 -9.56
C SER A 47 3.99 -20.90 -10.02
N ALA A 48 4.82 -19.87 -9.92
CA ALA A 48 4.60 -18.55 -10.52
C ALA A 48 5.94 -18.01 -10.99
N VAL A 49 5.91 -17.15 -12.00
CA VAL A 49 7.13 -16.48 -12.47
C VAL A 49 7.44 -15.32 -11.54
N ALA A 50 8.57 -15.38 -10.84
CA ALA A 50 9.05 -14.31 -9.99
C ALA A 50 9.88 -13.30 -10.79
N THR A 51 9.66 -12.01 -10.52
CA THR A 51 10.45 -10.90 -11.05
C THR A 51 10.48 -9.76 -10.02
N THR A 52 11.27 -8.73 -10.30
CA THR A 52 11.35 -7.54 -9.46
C THR A 52 10.82 -6.35 -10.27
N ASP A 53 9.84 -5.63 -9.73
CA ASP A 53 9.32 -4.43 -10.38
C ASP A 53 10.29 -3.23 -10.26
N ALA A 54 10.00 -2.14 -10.96
CA ALA A 54 10.85 -0.95 -10.97
C ALA A 54 10.98 -0.25 -9.60
N TRP A 55 10.10 -0.59 -8.65
CA TRP A 55 10.14 -0.10 -7.27
C TRP A 55 10.93 -1.03 -6.34
N GLY A 56 11.43 -2.15 -6.87
CA GLY A 56 12.16 -3.17 -6.14
C GLY A 56 11.25 -4.21 -5.47
N ASN A 57 9.93 -4.19 -5.68
CA ASN A 57 9.02 -5.18 -5.10
C ASN A 57 9.17 -6.54 -5.81
N VAL A 58 9.12 -7.61 -5.03
CA VAL A 58 9.05 -8.96 -5.59
C VAL A 58 7.64 -9.20 -6.11
N LEU A 59 7.52 -9.33 -7.42
CA LEU A 59 6.29 -9.60 -8.15
C LEU A 59 6.27 -11.06 -8.59
N HIS A 60 5.20 -11.78 -8.28
CA HIS A 60 4.95 -13.12 -8.80
C HIS A 60 3.78 -13.05 -9.79
N VAL A 61 3.99 -13.60 -10.99
CA VAL A 61 2.93 -13.76 -12.00
C VAL A 61 2.47 -15.21 -11.96
N LEU A 62 1.32 -15.43 -11.32
CA LEU A 62 0.66 -16.72 -11.29
C LEU A 62 -0.30 -16.80 -12.49
N THR A 63 -0.16 -17.85 -13.29
CA THR A 63 -1.07 -18.14 -14.40
C THR A 63 -1.67 -19.52 -14.17
N LEU A 64 -3.00 -19.59 -14.12
CA LEU A 64 -3.74 -20.84 -14.07
C LEU A 64 -4.43 -21.03 -15.42
N ASP A 65 -4.04 -22.06 -16.15
CA ASP A 65 -4.52 -22.38 -17.51
C ASP A 65 -5.48 -23.58 -17.55
N ASN A 66 -5.85 -24.09 -16.39
CA ASN A 66 -6.86 -25.11 -16.17
C ASN A 66 -8.15 -24.50 -15.58
N PRO A 67 -9.32 -25.11 -15.83
CA PRO A 67 -10.56 -24.65 -15.23
C PRO A 67 -10.56 -24.76 -13.70
N HIS A 68 -11.04 -23.71 -13.02
CA HIS A 68 -11.09 -23.62 -11.57
C HIS A 68 -12.26 -22.76 -11.08
N LYS A 69 -12.72 -23.03 -9.85
CA LYS A 69 -13.72 -22.22 -9.13
C LYS A 69 -13.16 -21.52 -7.90
N GLU A 70 -11.92 -21.83 -7.54
CA GLU A 70 -11.25 -21.25 -6.39
C GLU A 70 -9.78 -20.99 -6.71
N ILE A 71 -9.25 -19.90 -6.15
CA ILE A 71 -7.81 -19.63 -6.07
C ILE A 71 -7.49 -19.44 -4.59
N THR A 72 -6.59 -20.27 -4.07
CA THR A 72 -6.10 -20.17 -2.69
C THR A 72 -4.61 -19.83 -2.68
N ILE A 73 -4.27 -18.70 -2.06
CA ILE A 73 -2.91 -18.19 -1.94
C ILE A 73 -2.60 -18.02 -0.45
N ARG A 74 -1.49 -18.59 0.02
CA ARG A 74 -1.03 -18.43 1.40
C ARG A 74 0.36 -17.80 1.41
N ALA A 75 0.48 -16.67 2.10
CA ALA A 75 1.77 -16.04 2.37
C ALA A 75 2.06 -16.18 3.86
N SER A 76 3.20 -16.80 4.20
CA SER A 76 3.59 -16.99 5.60
C SER A 76 5.08 -16.83 5.80
N GLY A 77 5.48 -16.37 6.98
CA GLY A 77 6.89 -16.16 7.26
C GLY A 77 7.19 -15.50 8.60
N ILE A 78 8.48 -15.29 8.81
CA ILE A 78 9.04 -14.66 10.01
C ILE A 78 9.79 -13.41 9.58
N VAL A 79 9.42 -12.28 10.18
CA VAL A 79 10.00 -10.96 9.90
C VAL A 79 10.51 -10.36 11.20
N ASP A 80 11.78 -9.98 11.23
CA ASP A 80 12.36 -9.24 12.34
C ASP A 80 12.30 -7.73 12.00
N ILE A 81 11.72 -6.92 12.87
CA ILE A 81 11.61 -5.46 12.74
C ILE A 81 12.52 -4.80 13.78
N ALA A 82 13.26 -3.78 13.36
CA ALA A 82 14.10 -2.95 14.22
C ALA A 82 13.24 -2.17 15.23
N GLU A 83 13.65 -2.17 16.49
CA GLU A 83 13.03 -1.41 17.58
C GLU A 83 13.60 0.01 17.68
N GLU A 84 12.97 0.83 18.51
CA GLU A 84 13.43 2.18 18.76
C GLU A 84 14.80 2.14 19.45
N GLY A 85 15.80 2.79 18.85
CA GLY A 85 17.18 2.78 19.33
C GLY A 85 18.06 1.68 18.73
N ASP A 86 17.51 0.75 17.93
CA ASP A 86 18.32 -0.20 17.17
C ASP A 86 19.12 0.50 16.06
N ASP A 87 20.31 -0.03 15.76
CA ASP A 87 21.08 0.40 14.60
C ASP A 87 20.33 0.01 13.32
N ILE A 88 20.04 1.02 12.49
CA ILE A 88 19.31 0.84 11.24
C ILE A 88 20.30 0.29 10.21
N GLY A 89 19.98 -0.86 9.62
CA GLY A 89 20.79 -1.45 8.56
C GLY A 89 20.80 -0.60 7.29
N ALA A 90 21.55 -1.05 6.28
CA ALA A 90 21.56 -0.37 4.99
C ALA A 90 20.18 -0.41 4.32
N GLU A 91 19.68 0.76 3.90
CA GLU A 91 18.47 0.85 3.09
C GLU A 91 18.71 0.32 1.68
N PRO A 92 17.74 -0.40 1.07
CA PRO A 92 17.85 -0.84 -0.30
C PRO A 92 18.01 0.36 -1.23
N GLN A 93 18.84 0.21 -2.25
CA GLN A 93 19.00 1.26 -3.25
C GLN A 93 17.68 1.50 -3.99
N GLU A 94 17.16 2.72 -3.88
CA GLU A 94 16.03 3.20 -4.68
C GLU A 94 16.54 3.55 -6.09
N LEU A 95 15.99 2.91 -7.12
CA LEU A 95 16.43 3.07 -8.51
C LEU A 95 15.79 4.28 -9.20
N LEU A 96 14.71 4.81 -8.65
CA LEU A 96 13.90 5.86 -9.26
C LEU A 96 13.99 7.15 -8.47
N SER A 97 14.03 8.28 -9.19
CA SER A 97 13.93 9.60 -8.56
C SER A 97 12.60 9.71 -7.79
N PRO A 98 12.60 10.19 -6.54
CA PRO A 98 11.38 10.40 -5.77
C PRO A 98 10.35 11.26 -6.50
N LEU A 99 10.77 12.16 -7.39
CA LEU A 99 9.90 13.05 -8.16
C LEU A 99 8.85 12.30 -9.00
N VAL A 100 9.08 11.03 -9.33
CA VAL A 100 8.07 10.18 -9.98
C VAL A 100 6.77 10.07 -9.16
N PHE A 101 6.88 10.19 -7.83
CA PHE A 101 5.75 10.12 -6.89
C PHE A 101 4.96 11.44 -6.79
N LEU A 102 5.33 12.47 -7.57
CA LEU A 102 4.50 13.65 -7.80
C LEU A 102 3.43 13.42 -8.86
N ARG A 103 3.53 12.34 -9.64
CA ARG A 103 2.52 12.02 -10.66
C ARG A 103 1.17 11.78 -10.01
N CYS A 104 0.16 12.49 -10.51
CA CYS A 104 -1.22 12.26 -10.14
C CYS A 104 -1.75 10.98 -10.80
N THR A 105 -2.56 10.23 -10.07
CA THR A 105 -3.33 9.08 -10.58
C THR A 105 -4.83 9.36 -10.40
N PRO A 106 -5.74 8.65 -11.10
CA PRO A 106 -7.17 8.83 -10.91
C PRO A 106 -7.62 8.75 -9.44
N LEU A 107 -7.03 7.82 -8.67
CA LEU A 107 -7.35 7.62 -7.26
C LEU A 107 -6.79 8.71 -6.34
N THR A 108 -5.80 9.49 -6.77
CA THR A 108 -5.13 10.53 -5.97
C THR A 108 -5.37 11.94 -6.52
N ARG A 109 -6.42 12.12 -7.32
CA ARG A 109 -6.79 13.42 -7.88
C ARG A 109 -7.18 14.38 -6.77
N ALA A 110 -6.48 15.51 -6.68
CA ALA A 110 -6.81 16.62 -5.80
C ALA A 110 -7.76 17.63 -6.48
N ASP A 111 -8.84 17.97 -5.80
CA ASP A 111 -9.77 19.04 -6.17
C ASP A 111 -9.49 20.33 -5.35
N GLY A 112 -10.35 21.34 -5.45
CA GLY A 112 -10.20 22.59 -4.67
C GLY A 112 -10.15 22.32 -3.16
N PRO A 113 -11.16 21.64 -2.58
CA PRO A 113 -11.20 21.30 -1.16
C PRO A 113 -9.95 20.58 -0.64
N ILE A 114 -9.41 19.59 -1.37
CA ILE A 114 -8.17 18.90 -0.95
C ILE A 114 -6.98 19.87 -0.95
N ARG A 115 -6.84 20.72 -1.98
CA ARG A 115 -5.74 21.70 -2.05
C ARG A 115 -5.81 22.71 -0.89
N GLU A 116 -7.00 23.25 -0.62
CA GLU A 116 -7.23 24.17 0.48
C GLU A 116 -6.95 23.52 1.84
N PHE A 117 -7.36 22.26 2.01
CA PHE A 117 -7.10 21.50 3.22
C PHE A 117 -5.60 21.27 3.44
N ALA A 118 -4.87 20.88 2.38
CA ALA A 118 -3.43 20.68 2.44
C ALA A 118 -2.69 21.98 2.79
N GLN A 119 -3.00 23.09 2.11
CA GLN A 119 -2.39 24.40 2.33
C GLN A 119 -2.65 24.97 3.73
N ARG A 120 -3.82 24.68 4.31
CA ARG A 120 -4.18 25.17 5.65
C ARG A 120 -3.24 24.66 6.74
N TRP A 121 -2.80 23.41 6.61
CA TRP A 121 -2.05 22.72 7.67
C TRP A 121 -0.56 22.63 7.40
N TYR A 122 -0.14 22.70 6.14
CA TYR A 122 1.26 22.57 5.75
C TYR A 122 2.08 23.81 6.12
N GLN A 123 3.27 23.57 6.69
CA GLN A 123 4.25 24.60 7.03
C GLN A 123 5.61 24.18 6.47
N PRO A 124 6.17 24.87 5.46
CA PRO A 124 7.45 24.50 4.84
C PRO A 124 8.62 24.45 5.84
N GLU A 125 8.61 25.33 6.85
CA GLU A 125 9.66 25.41 7.88
C GLU A 125 9.58 24.26 8.90
N ALA A 126 8.45 23.55 8.95
CA ALA A 126 8.17 22.45 9.86
C ALA A 126 7.48 21.30 9.10
N GLN A 127 8.10 20.85 8.01
CA GLN A 127 7.48 19.90 7.06
C GLN A 127 6.98 18.61 7.72
N GLU A 128 7.80 17.94 8.52
CA GLU A 128 7.42 16.67 9.17
C GLU A 128 6.25 16.86 10.14
N GLU A 129 6.38 17.83 11.05
CA GLU A 129 5.36 18.12 12.06
C GLU A 129 4.03 18.56 11.42
N SER A 130 4.09 19.39 10.39
CA SER A 130 2.90 19.85 9.67
C SER A 130 2.24 18.74 8.86
N LEU A 131 2.99 17.77 8.32
CA LEU A 131 2.43 16.57 7.68
C LEU A 131 1.79 15.62 8.69
N ASN A 132 2.39 15.45 9.87
CA ASN A 132 1.78 14.69 10.97
C ASN A 132 0.47 15.35 11.42
N ARG A 133 0.47 16.68 11.56
CA ARG A 133 -0.75 17.45 11.85
C ARG A 133 -1.80 17.31 10.76
N LEU A 134 -1.41 17.43 9.49
CA LEU A 134 -2.31 17.24 8.35
C LEU A 134 -2.98 15.86 8.37
N MET A 135 -2.23 14.80 8.71
CA MET A 135 -2.78 13.45 8.87
C MET A 135 -3.77 13.36 10.04
N ALA A 136 -3.46 13.97 11.18
CA ALA A 136 -4.35 14.01 12.34
C ALA A 136 -5.67 14.76 12.02
N GLU A 137 -5.57 15.91 11.36
CA GLU A 137 -6.72 16.70 10.94
C GLU A 137 -7.54 15.97 9.87
N LEU A 138 -6.90 15.21 8.99
CA LEU A 138 -7.59 14.36 8.02
C LEU A 138 -8.40 13.27 8.73
N LEU A 139 -7.87 12.67 9.79
CA LEU A 139 -8.60 11.69 10.60
C LEU A 139 -9.83 12.29 11.28
N LEU A 140 -9.73 13.52 11.80
CA LEU A 140 -10.86 14.25 12.38
C LEU A 140 -11.92 14.59 11.33
N ARG A 141 -11.49 15.02 10.13
CA ARG A 141 -12.38 15.40 9.03
C ARG A 141 -13.07 14.20 8.39
N MET A 142 -12.37 13.08 8.31
CA MET A 142 -12.82 11.86 7.65
C MET A 142 -12.70 10.66 8.61
N PRO A 143 -13.59 10.48 9.59
CA PRO A 143 -13.47 9.37 10.52
C PRO A 143 -13.51 8.00 9.85
N TYR A 144 -12.70 7.06 10.35
CA TYR A 144 -12.60 5.71 9.81
C TYR A 144 -13.94 4.96 9.89
N SER A 145 -14.44 4.50 8.74
CA SER A 145 -15.76 3.87 8.62
C SER A 145 -15.72 2.66 7.68
N PRO A 146 -15.69 1.41 8.21
CA PRO A 146 -15.79 0.21 7.40
C PRO A 146 -17.08 0.16 6.56
N GLY A 147 -17.01 -0.47 5.38
CA GLY A 147 -18.19 -0.74 4.53
C GLY A 147 -18.77 0.48 3.80
N ALA A 148 -18.13 1.64 3.86
CA ALA A 148 -18.62 2.88 3.27
C ALA A 148 -18.09 3.18 1.85
N THR A 149 -17.17 2.37 1.32
CA THR A 149 -16.35 2.73 0.16
C THR A 149 -16.36 1.68 -0.94
N GLN A 150 -16.18 2.14 -2.20
CA GLN A 150 -15.91 1.28 -3.33
C GLN A 150 -14.44 1.36 -3.72
N VAL A 151 -13.89 0.28 -4.28
CA VAL A 151 -12.45 0.16 -4.60
C VAL A 151 -11.96 1.28 -5.53
N GLN A 152 -12.84 1.81 -6.38
CA GLN A 152 -12.55 2.80 -7.41
C GLN A 152 -12.80 4.27 -7.01
N ASP A 153 -13.20 4.55 -5.76
CA ASP A 153 -13.46 5.93 -5.32
C ASP A 153 -12.16 6.77 -5.37
N SER A 154 -12.22 7.98 -5.93
CA SER A 154 -11.06 8.89 -5.93
C SER A 154 -10.90 9.57 -4.58
N ALA A 155 -9.69 10.10 -4.31
CA ALA A 155 -9.42 10.93 -3.14
C ALA A 155 -10.46 12.05 -2.96
N ALA A 156 -10.83 12.74 -4.04
CA ALA A 156 -11.85 13.79 -4.01
C ALA A 156 -13.22 13.25 -3.57
N ASP A 157 -13.63 12.07 -4.06
CA ASP A 157 -14.92 11.46 -3.70
C ASP A 157 -14.95 11.06 -2.22
N ALA A 158 -13.87 10.44 -1.73
CA ALA A 158 -13.73 10.07 -0.33
C ALA A 158 -13.72 11.29 0.59
N PHE A 159 -12.96 12.33 0.24
CA PHE A 159 -12.86 13.56 1.02
C PHE A 159 -14.21 14.31 1.09
N ALA A 160 -14.96 14.37 -0.02
CA ALA A 160 -16.29 14.96 -0.06
C ALA A 160 -17.29 14.19 0.83
N ARG A 161 -17.20 12.86 0.85
CA ARG A 161 -18.06 11.98 1.66
C ARG A 161 -17.72 12.02 3.15
N ALA A 162 -16.55 12.52 3.53
CA ALA A 162 -16.09 12.70 4.91
C ALA A 162 -16.11 11.41 5.76
N LYS A 163 -15.94 10.26 5.13
CA LYS A 163 -15.69 8.95 5.77
C LYS A 163 -14.99 8.01 4.80
N GLY A 164 -14.13 7.13 5.32
CA GLY A 164 -13.39 6.18 4.50
C GLY A 164 -12.71 5.07 5.30
N VAL A 165 -12.08 4.13 4.60
CA VAL A 165 -11.19 3.11 5.17
C VAL A 165 -9.72 3.50 4.92
N CYS A 166 -8.79 2.61 5.28
CA CYS A 166 -7.35 2.88 5.19
C CYS A 166 -6.92 3.35 3.79
N GLN A 167 -7.43 2.70 2.73
CA GLN A 167 -7.15 3.06 1.35
C GLN A 167 -7.55 4.51 1.03
N ASP A 168 -8.74 4.93 1.47
CA ASP A 168 -9.25 6.28 1.22
C ASP A 168 -8.40 7.34 1.92
N HIS A 169 -8.05 7.09 3.19
CA HIS A 169 -7.13 7.96 3.93
C HIS A 169 -5.80 8.10 3.23
N THR A 170 -5.20 6.99 2.80
CA THR A 170 -3.93 7.02 2.08
C THR A 170 -4.07 7.82 0.78
N HIS A 171 -5.10 7.59 -0.02
CA HIS A 171 -5.29 8.31 -1.27
C HIS A 171 -5.50 9.81 -1.08
N VAL A 172 -6.30 10.23 -0.08
CA VAL A 172 -6.50 11.65 0.25
C VAL A 172 -5.20 12.27 0.73
N PHE A 173 -4.46 11.60 1.63
CA PHE A 173 -3.20 12.12 2.12
C PHE A 173 -2.15 12.25 0.99
N LEU A 174 -2.06 11.26 0.10
CA LEU A 174 -1.23 11.35 -1.10
C LEU A 174 -1.63 12.50 -2.02
N ALA A 175 -2.94 12.74 -2.20
CA ALA A 175 -3.44 13.87 -2.97
C ALA A 175 -3.03 15.21 -2.34
N CYS A 176 -3.10 15.34 -1.00
CA CYS A 176 -2.60 16.51 -0.28
C CYS A 176 -1.09 16.71 -0.47
N CYS A 177 -0.27 15.68 -0.23
CA CYS A 177 1.19 15.79 -0.40
C CYS A 177 1.57 16.20 -1.82
N ARG A 178 0.96 15.58 -2.84
CA ARG A 178 1.23 15.90 -4.25
C ARG A 178 0.77 17.31 -4.64
N ALA A 179 -0.34 17.80 -4.07
CA ALA A 179 -0.79 19.18 -4.25
C ALA A 179 0.18 20.21 -3.64
N LEU A 180 1.00 19.80 -2.67
CA LEU A 180 2.05 20.59 -2.04
C LEU A 180 3.43 20.36 -2.68
N GLU A 181 3.49 19.66 -3.82
CA GLU A 181 4.75 19.27 -4.49
C GLU A 181 5.68 18.38 -3.64
N ILE A 182 5.11 17.65 -2.68
CA ILE A 182 5.83 16.69 -1.84
C ILE A 182 5.66 15.28 -2.43
N PRO A 183 6.75 14.61 -2.84
CA PRO A 183 6.67 13.25 -3.35
C PRO A 183 6.18 12.27 -2.29
N ALA A 184 5.11 11.53 -2.59
CA ALA A 184 4.53 10.56 -1.67
C ALA A 184 4.01 9.32 -2.41
N ARG A 185 4.21 8.13 -1.83
CA ARG A 185 3.86 6.84 -2.42
C ARG A 185 2.93 6.01 -1.54
N TYR A 186 2.11 5.18 -2.18
CA TYR A 186 1.27 4.20 -1.50
C TYR A 186 2.15 3.03 -1.04
N VAL A 187 2.02 2.61 0.21
CA VAL A 187 2.70 1.44 0.78
C VAL A 187 1.66 0.56 1.45
N SER A 188 1.74 -0.75 1.23
CA SER A 188 0.92 -1.76 1.90
C SER A 188 1.80 -2.68 2.73
N GLY A 189 1.28 -3.17 3.85
CA GLY A 189 1.98 -4.11 4.72
C GLY A 189 1.04 -4.76 5.72
N TYR A 190 1.61 -5.55 6.61
CA TYR A 190 0.90 -6.14 7.74
C TYR A 190 0.98 -5.20 8.95
N VAL A 191 -0.12 -5.06 9.68
CA VAL A 191 -0.22 -4.25 10.91
C VAL A 191 -0.43 -5.21 12.09
N TYR A 192 0.26 -4.94 13.21
CA TYR A 192 0.20 -5.72 14.45
C TYR A 192 -0.08 -4.81 15.65
#